data_AF-A0A954K1A5-F1
#
_entry.id   AF-A0A954K1A5-F1
#
_cell.length_a   1.000
_cell.length_b   1.000
_cell.length_c   1.000
_cell.angle_alpha   90.00
_cell.angle_beta   90.00
_cell.angle_gamma   90.00
#
_symmetry.space_group_name_H-M   'P 1'
#
loop_
_entity.id
_entity.type
_entity.pdbx_description
1 polymer ?
#
loop_
_entity_poly.entity_id
_entity_poly.type
_entity_poly.pdbx_seq_one_letter_code
_entity_poly.pdbx_strand_id
1 'polypeptide(L)'
;LFIIQLEGNVASAECLGSISYAVEHLSSLEGIVVLGHTGCGAVTAAVDHYLAPRPEVAAKEGSILSLIRTILPSVEIAASVLARNQQQGDGSILRDALDRTKLIDVSIFVNAAAMAWKIQEYVSRLQRNVPVWYGIYDLASCRILHVDLNQRNGSLLFGLGNAPHVVDLNDVAMSLFQYLKKMNNFDAAQFTTRGHNHRAETAWKLLSMGDTSSTS
;
A
#
# COMPACT_ATOMS: atom_id res chain seq x y z
N LEU A 1 -21.89 3.68 7.58
CA LEU A 1 -20.50 3.21 7.39
C LEU A 1 -20.08 2.48 8.65
N PHE A 2 -19.65 1.23 8.51
CA PHE A 2 -19.00 0.46 9.57
C PHE A 2 -17.48 0.51 9.29
N ILE A 3 -16.70 1.08 10.20
CA ILE A 3 -15.30 1.47 9.92
C ILE A 3 -14.35 0.59 10.72
N ILE A 4 -13.35 0.03 10.03
CA ILE A 4 -12.21 -0.68 10.60
C ILE A 4 -10.97 0.07 10.11
N GLN A 5 -10.09 0.51 11.02
CA GLN A 5 -8.85 1.20 10.68
C GLN A 5 -7.68 0.43 11.26
N LEU A 6 -6.76 0.02 10.38
CA LEU A 6 -5.58 -0.77 10.73
C LEU A 6 -4.40 -0.27 9.92
N GLU A 7 -3.23 -0.32 10.53
CA GLU A 7 -1.97 -0.03 9.83
C GLU A 7 -1.77 -0.98 8.65
N GLY A 8 -1.44 -0.42 7.49
CA GLY A 8 -1.21 -1.18 6.26
C GLY A 8 -2.44 -1.93 5.72
N ASN A 9 -3.64 -1.66 6.24
CA ASN A 9 -4.89 -2.35 5.89
C ASN A 9 -4.80 -3.89 6.02
N VAL A 10 -3.98 -4.38 6.95
CA VAL A 10 -3.78 -5.80 7.11
C VAL A 10 -5.07 -6.48 7.57
N ALA A 11 -5.53 -7.47 6.81
CA ALA A 11 -6.66 -8.32 7.18
C ALA A 11 -6.25 -9.33 8.28
N SER A 12 -6.08 -8.81 9.51
CA SER A 12 -5.82 -9.59 10.72
C SER A 12 -7.03 -10.41 11.15
N ALA A 13 -6.87 -11.27 12.15
CA ALA A 13 -7.98 -12.07 12.68
C ALA A 13 -9.11 -11.19 13.24
N GLU A 14 -8.76 -10.11 13.95
CA GLU A 14 -9.70 -9.14 14.52
C GLU A 14 -10.42 -8.35 13.42
N CYS A 15 -9.69 -8.00 12.35
CA CYS A 15 -10.27 -7.38 11.15
C CYS A 15 -11.33 -8.28 10.52
N LEU A 16 -10.97 -9.55 10.26
CA LEU A 16 -11.87 -10.51 9.63
C LEU A 16 -13.08 -10.84 10.53
N GLY A 17 -12.89 -10.91 11.85
CA GLY A 17 -14.00 -11.07 12.80
C GLY A 17 -14.97 -9.89 12.76
N SER A 18 -14.46 -8.66 12.67
CA SER A 18 -15.28 -7.45 12.53
C SER A 18 -16.03 -7.42 11.19
N ILE A 19 -15.39 -7.89 10.11
CA ILE A 19 -16.02 -8.06 8.80
C ILE A 19 -17.13 -9.13 8.86
N SER A 20 -16.89 -10.28 9.49
CA SER A 20 -17.91 -11.33 9.67
C SER A 20 -19.13 -10.80 10.40
N TYR A 21 -18.92 -10.09 11.50
CA TYR A 21 -19.99 -9.45 12.25
C TYR A 21 -20.81 -8.51 11.35
N ALA A 22 -20.14 -7.63 10.60
CA ALA A 22 -20.80 -6.70 9.70
C ALA A 22 -21.61 -7.43 8.61
N VAL A 23 -21.04 -8.48 8.01
CA VAL A 23 -21.70 -9.25 6.94
C VAL A 23 -22.94 -9.99 7.46
N GLU A 24 -22.86 -10.59 8.65
CA GLU A 24 -23.90 -11.47 9.21
C GLU A 24 -24.99 -10.71 9.98
N HIS A 25 -24.66 -9.58 10.60
CA HIS A 25 -25.57 -8.89 11.53
C HIS A 25 -26.07 -7.54 11.01
N LEU A 26 -25.40 -6.93 10.01
CA LEU A 26 -25.84 -5.66 9.43
C LEU A 26 -26.56 -5.93 8.10
N SER A 27 -27.88 -6.10 8.18
CA SER A 27 -28.74 -6.38 7.02
C SER A 27 -28.67 -5.31 5.92
N SER A 28 -28.33 -4.07 6.28
CA SER A 28 -28.17 -2.94 5.35
C SER A 28 -26.75 -2.80 4.76
N LEU A 29 -25.82 -3.72 5.03
CA LEU A 29 -24.47 -3.65 4.47
C LEU A 29 -24.48 -4.07 3.00
N GLU A 30 -24.13 -3.17 2.09
CA GLU A 30 -24.19 -3.41 0.63
C GLU A 30 -22.84 -3.82 0.01
N GLY A 31 -21.74 -3.67 0.75
CA GLY A 31 -20.41 -4.04 0.27
C GLY A 31 -19.30 -3.60 1.21
N ILE A 32 -18.07 -3.97 0.86
CA ILE A 32 -16.86 -3.70 1.63
C ILE A 32 -15.89 -2.93 0.75
N VAL A 33 -15.23 -1.92 1.32
CA VAL A 33 -14.22 -1.12 0.63
C VAL A 33 -12.89 -1.24 1.36
N VAL A 34 -11.85 -1.66 0.64
CA VAL A 34 -10.45 -1.62 1.10
C VAL A 34 -9.78 -0.39 0.52
N LEU A 35 -9.60 0.64 1.34
CA LEU A 35 -9.05 1.92 0.91
C LEU A 35 -7.60 2.08 1.40
N GLY A 36 -6.64 1.82 0.52
CA GLY A 36 -5.24 2.18 0.74
C GLY A 36 -5.01 3.68 0.55
N HIS A 37 -3.79 4.17 0.79
CA HIS A 37 -3.43 5.55 0.51
C HIS A 37 -1.96 5.71 0.14
N THR A 38 -1.64 6.74 -0.63
CA THR A 38 -0.25 7.12 -0.93
C THR A 38 0.48 7.53 0.35
N GLY A 39 1.78 7.30 0.41
CA GLY A 39 2.58 7.64 1.59
C GLY A 39 2.29 6.77 2.83
N CYS A 40 1.74 5.57 2.66
CA CYS A 40 1.45 4.66 3.77
C CYS A 40 2.74 4.30 4.56
N GLY A 41 2.76 4.65 5.84
CA GLY A 41 3.92 4.44 6.72
C GLY A 41 4.24 2.95 6.92
N ALA A 42 3.22 2.10 7.09
CA ALA A 42 3.41 0.66 7.25
C ALA A 42 4.01 0.00 6.00
N VAL A 43 3.54 0.36 4.80
CA VAL A 43 4.11 -0.13 3.54
C VAL A 43 5.52 0.41 3.33
N THR A 44 5.76 1.69 3.66
CA THR A 44 7.10 2.29 3.60
C THR A 44 8.08 1.53 4.50
N ALA A 45 7.69 1.24 5.74
CA ALA A 45 8.52 0.46 6.67
C ALA A 45 8.80 -0.95 6.14
N ALA A 46 7.82 -1.60 5.49
CA ALA A 46 8.02 -2.90 4.87
C ALA A 46 8.99 -2.84 3.67
N VAL A 47 8.94 -1.79 2.87
CA VAL A 47 9.91 -1.56 1.78
C VAL A 47 11.30 -1.29 2.34
N ASP A 48 11.44 -0.45 3.36
CA ASP A 48 12.73 -0.16 3.99
C ASP A 48 13.35 -1.42 4.59
N HIS A 49 12.53 -2.26 5.23
CA HIS A 49 12.96 -3.56 5.72
C HIS A 49 13.38 -4.51 4.59
N TYR A 50 12.67 -4.49 3.45
CA TYR A 50 13.00 -5.30 2.28
C TYR A 50 14.35 -4.89 1.65
N LEU A 51 14.61 -3.58 1.53
CA LEU A 51 15.83 -3.05 0.92
C LEU A 51 17.05 -3.22 1.83
N ALA A 52 16.90 -2.93 3.12
CA ALA A 52 18.00 -3.02 4.09
C ALA A 52 17.57 -3.81 5.34
N PRO A 53 17.55 -5.16 5.27
CA PRO A 53 17.17 -6.00 6.41
C PRO A 53 18.12 -5.76 7.60
N ARG A 54 17.55 -5.51 8.78
CA ARG A 54 18.31 -5.37 10.04
C ARG A 54 18.07 -6.58 10.95
N PRO A 55 18.86 -7.67 10.80
CA PRO A 55 18.64 -8.92 11.53
C PRO A 55 18.76 -8.76 13.05
N GLU A 56 19.55 -7.80 13.53
CA GLU A 56 19.77 -7.56 14.98
C GLU A 56 18.57 -6.89 15.68
N VAL A 57 17.73 -6.14 14.94
CA VAL A 57 16.53 -5.47 15.46
C VAL A 57 15.32 -6.41 15.45
N ALA A 58 15.33 -7.39 14.55
CA ALA A 58 14.25 -8.36 14.36
C ALA A 58 13.97 -9.26 15.60
N ALA A 59 14.94 -9.36 16.52
CA ALA A 59 14.80 -10.16 17.74
C ALA A 59 14.09 -9.43 18.89
N LYS A 60 13.90 -8.10 18.83
CA LYS A 60 13.34 -7.29 19.93
C LYS A 60 11.97 -6.66 19.65
N GLU A 61 11.54 -6.56 18.40
CA GLU A 61 10.27 -5.92 18.02
C GLU A 61 9.21 -6.96 17.60
N GLY A 62 8.42 -7.45 18.56
CA GLY A 62 7.47 -8.55 18.30
C GLY A 62 6.24 -8.19 17.45
N SER A 63 5.69 -6.98 17.59
CA SER A 63 4.42 -6.59 16.94
C SER A 63 4.59 -5.83 15.62
N ILE A 64 5.49 -4.84 15.56
CA ILE A 64 5.77 -4.06 14.35
C ILE A 64 6.36 -4.97 13.25
N LEU A 65 7.27 -5.86 13.61
CA LEU A 65 7.84 -6.80 12.65
C LEU A 65 6.77 -7.79 12.12
N SER A 66 5.80 -8.18 12.93
CA SER A 66 4.67 -9.01 12.48
C SER A 66 3.83 -8.28 11.42
N LEU A 67 3.58 -6.98 11.62
CA LEU A 67 2.91 -6.14 10.63
C LEU A 67 3.71 -6.07 9.33
N ILE A 68 5.01 -5.75 9.42
CA ILE A 68 5.93 -5.70 8.27
C ILE A 68 5.91 -7.02 7.50
N ARG A 69 6.06 -8.15 8.20
CA ARG A 69 6.05 -9.49 7.61
C ARG A 69 4.75 -9.82 6.88
N THR A 70 3.64 -9.26 7.32
CA THR A 70 2.35 -9.44 6.64
C THR A 70 2.27 -8.64 5.33
N ILE A 71 2.98 -7.51 5.23
CA ILE A 71 3.03 -6.65 4.05
C ILE A 71 4.12 -7.09 3.05
N LEU A 72 5.21 -7.72 3.53
CA LEU A 72 6.36 -8.13 2.72
C LEU A 72 6.01 -8.87 1.41
N PRO A 73 5.03 -9.79 1.35
CA PRO A 73 4.67 -10.44 0.08
C PRO A 73 4.27 -9.45 -1.01
N SER A 74 3.58 -8.36 -0.65
CA SER A 74 3.21 -7.29 -1.60
C SER A 74 4.44 -6.54 -2.12
N VAL A 75 5.44 -6.34 -1.25
CA VAL A 75 6.73 -5.73 -1.61
C VAL A 75 7.53 -6.63 -2.52
N GLU A 76 7.53 -7.94 -2.28
CA GLU A 76 8.23 -8.94 -3.11
C GLU A 76 7.64 -9.00 -4.53
N ILE A 77 6.30 -8.98 -4.65
CA ILE A 77 5.61 -8.91 -5.95
C ILE A 77 6.03 -7.63 -6.69
N ALA A 78 5.98 -6.47 -6.03
CA ALA A 78 6.38 -5.20 -6.60
C ALA A 78 7.84 -5.22 -7.06
N ALA A 79 8.77 -5.67 -6.20
CA ALA A 79 10.19 -5.76 -6.51
C ALA A 79 10.47 -6.68 -7.70
N SER A 80 9.76 -7.80 -7.82
CA SER A 80 9.92 -8.74 -8.94
C SER A 80 9.59 -8.11 -10.29
N VAL A 81 8.58 -7.23 -10.34
CA VAL A 81 8.17 -6.50 -11.56
C VAL A 81 9.18 -5.41 -11.91
N LEU A 82 9.67 -4.68 -10.90
CA LEU A 82 10.65 -3.62 -11.10
C LEU A 82 11.99 -4.19 -11.58
N ALA A 83 12.46 -5.28 -10.98
CA ALA A 83 13.73 -5.91 -11.32
C ALA A 83 13.76 -6.50 -12.74
N ARG A 84 12.66 -7.13 -13.19
CA ARG A 84 12.57 -7.72 -14.55
C ARG A 84 12.77 -6.71 -15.68
N ASN A 85 12.51 -5.43 -15.40
CA ASN A 85 12.60 -4.34 -16.37
C ASN A 85 13.92 -3.55 -16.29
N GLN A 86 14.83 -3.89 -15.36
CA GLN A 86 16.15 -3.26 -15.20
C GLN A 86 17.28 -4.07 -15.85
N GLN A 87 17.05 -4.70 -17.02
CA GLN A 87 18.05 -5.53 -17.72
C GLN A 87 19.42 -4.82 -17.91
N GLN A 88 20.34 -5.03 -16.97
CA GLN A 88 21.78 -4.96 -17.11
C GLN A 88 22.40 -5.97 -16.12
N GLY A 89 22.73 -7.17 -16.61
CA GLY A 89 23.72 -8.07 -16.00
C GLY A 89 23.23 -9.03 -14.91
N ASP A 90 23.52 -10.32 -15.14
CA ASP A 90 23.62 -11.44 -14.20
C ASP A 90 22.58 -11.53 -13.07
N GLY A 91 21.39 -12.05 -13.40
CA GLY A 91 20.56 -13.01 -12.64
C GLY A 91 20.16 -12.75 -11.18
N SER A 92 20.78 -11.79 -10.50
CA SER A 92 20.60 -11.44 -9.10
C SER A 92 19.85 -10.12 -9.03
N ILE A 93 18.76 -10.10 -8.26
CA ILE A 93 18.06 -8.84 -7.96
C ILE A 93 18.95 -8.08 -6.98
N LEU A 94 19.75 -7.14 -7.49
CA LEU A 94 20.42 -6.17 -6.64
C LEU A 94 19.34 -5.28 -6.03
N ARG A 95 18.93 -5.59 -4.79
CA ARG A 95 17.89 -4.83 -4.06
C ARG A 95 18.23 -3.35 -4.01
N ASP A 96 19.51 -3.02 -3.90
CA ASP A 96 20.05 -1.66 -3.89
C ASP A 96 19.85 -0.89 -5.21
N ALA A 97 19.60 -1.58 -6.32
CA ALA A 97 19.34 -0.97 -7.62
C ALA A 97 17.87 -0.57 -7.82
N LEU A 98 16.97 -1.00 -6.93
CA LEU A 98 15.55 -0.67 -7.02
C LEU A 98 15.29 0.77 -6.58
N ASP A 99 14.53 1.51 -7.39
CA ASP A 99 14.04 2.83 -7.03
C ASP A 99 13.07 2.70 -5.84
N ARG A 100 13.52 3.17 -4.67
CA ARG A 100 12.77 3.09 -3.41
C ARG A 100 11.38 3.72 -3.53
N THR A 101 11.27 4.89 -4.18
CA THR A 101 10.00 5.60 -4.31
C THR A 101 9.02 4.80 -5.17
N LYS A 102 9.47 4.32 -6.33
CA LYS A 102 8.64 3.47 -7.19
C LYS A 102 8.24 2.17 -6.50
N LEU A 103 9.15 1.57 -5.73
CA LEU A 103 8.87 0.34 -4.99
C LEU A 103 7.78 0.57 -3.93
N ILE A 104 7.79 1.71 -3.22
CA ILE A 104 6.74 2.08 -2.27
C ILE A 104 5.40 2.23 -2.97
N ASP A 105 5.32 3.04 -4.02
CA ASP A 105 4.05 3.29 -4.71
C ASP A 105 3.45 2.01 -5.27
N VAL A 106 4.28 1.17 -5.92
CA VAL A 106 3.84 -0.13 -6.44
C VAL A 106 3.37 -1.06 -5.33
N SER A 107 4.11 -1.11 -4.21
CA SER A 107 3.73 -1.93 -3.05
C SER A 107 2.42 -1.48 -2.41
N ILE A 108 2.11 -0.17 -2.39
CA ILE A 108 0.85 0.36 -1.84
C ILE A 108 -0.35 -0.21 -2.61
N PHE A 109 -0.31 -0.15 -3.94
CA PHE A 109 -1.40 -0.66 -4.76
C PHE A 109 -1.52 -2.18 -4.66
N VAL A 110 -0.39 -2.91 -4.75
CA VAL A 110 -0.38 -4.37 -4.62
C VAL A 110 -0.93 -4.79 -3.26
N ASN A 111 -0.56 -4.10 -2.18
CA ASN A 111 -1.02 -4.43 -0.83
C ASN A 111 -2.52 -4.20 -0.65
N ALA A 112 -3.05 -3.05 -1.09
CA ALA A 112 -4.50 -2.82 -1.01
C ALA A 112 -5.29 -3.84 -1.84
N ALA A 113 -4.78 -4.16 -3.04
CA ALA A 113 -5.38 -5.13 -3.94
C ALA A 113 -5.35 -6.56 -3.35
N ALA A 114 -4.22 -6.97 -2.74
CA ALA A 114 -4.06 -8.25 -2.07
C ALA A 114 -4.97 -8.38 -0.83
N MET A 115 -5.11 -7.31 -0.04
CA MET A 115 -6.02 -7.30 1.12
C MET A 115 -7.48 -7.38 0.68
N ALA A 116 -7.86 -6.67 -0.39
CA ALA A 116 -9.18 -6.78 -0.98
C ALA A 116 -9.48 -8.19 -1.50
N TRP A 117 -8.54 -8.81 -2.21
CA TRP A 117 -8.66 -10.21 -2.63
C TRP A 117 -8.85 -11.15 -1.42
N LYS A 118 -8.01 -11.03 -0.39
CA LYS A 118 -8.10 -11.87 0.82
C LYS A 118 -9.45 -11.72 1.53
N ILE A 119 -9.95 -10.49 1.63
CA ILE A 119 -11.27 -10.20 2.21
C ILE A 119 -12.38 -10.78 1.32
N GLN A 120 -12.28 -10.65 0.00
CA GLN A 120 -13.25 -11.23 -0.93
C GLN A 120 -13.31 -12.75 -0.81
N GLU A 121 -12.16 -13.42 -0.68
CA GLU A 121 -12.10 -14.86 -0.46
C GLU A 121 -12.74 -15.26 0.87
N TYR A 122 -12.43 -14.53 1.95
CA TYR A 122 -13.01 -14.77 3.28
C TYR A 122 -14.54 -14.62 3.26
N VAL A 123 -15.04 -13.51 2.73
CA VAL A 123 -16.47 -13.17 2.69
C VAL A 123 -17.26 -14.11 1.80
N SER A 124 -16.67 -14.62 0.72
CA SER A 124 -17.33 -15.60 -0.17
C SER A 124 -17.72 -16.91 0.54
N ARG A 125 -17.16 -17.18 1.72
CA ARG A 125 -17.43 -18.36 2.54
C ARG A 125 -18.46 -18.10 3.65
N LEU A 126 -18.90 -16.86 3.80
CA LEU A 126 -19.93 -16.48 4.78
C LEU A 126 -21.34 -16.72 4.22
N GLN A 127 -22.34 -16.66 5.09
CA GLN A 127 -23.74 -16.90 4.72
C GLN A 127 -24.29 -15.91 3.67
N ARG A 128 -23.71 -14.71 3.61
CA ARG A 128 -24.13 -13.63 2.71
C ARG A 128 -22.93 -13.14 1.93
N ASN A 129 -23.01 -13.22 0.61
CA ASN A 129 -21.99 -12.68 -0.26
C ASN A 129 -22.22 -11.17 -0.43
N VAL A 130 -21.18 -10.38 -0.18
CA VAL A 130 -21.17 -8.94 -0.44
C VAL A 130 -19.98 -8.60 -1.34
N PRO A 131 -20.14 -7.67 -2.29
CA PRO A 131 -19.05 -7.26 -3.15
C PRO A 131 -17.94 -6.58 -2.33
N VAL A 132 -16.70 -6.85 -2.72
CA VAL A 132 -15.52 -6.17 -2.18
C VAL A 132 -14.90 -5.31 -3.27
N TRP A 133 -14.65 -4.05 -2.92
CA TRP A 133 -13.97 -3.09 -3.77
C TRP A 133 -12.68 -2.61 -3.12
N TYR A 134 -11.79 -2.04 -3.93
CA TYR A 134 -10.57 -1.43 -3.46
C TYR A 134 -10.24 -0.15 -4.21
N GLY A 135 -9.41 0.68 -3.59
CA GLY A 135 -8.82 1.84 -4.22
C GLY A 135 -7.71 2.42 -3.36
N ILE A 136 -6.94 3.33 -3.94
CA ILE A 136 -5.87 4.08 -3.28
C ILE A 136 -6.28 5.54 -3.24
N TYR A 137 -6.42 6.07 -2.04
CA TYR A 137 -6.56 7.50 -1.82
C TYR A 137 -5.22 8.19 -2.04
N ASP A 138 -5.11 8.94 -3.13
CA ASP A 138 -3.97 9.79 -3.40
C ASP A 138 -4.08 11.09 -2.60
N LEU A 139 -3.16 11.27 -1.66
CA LEU A 139 -3.11 12.42 -0.77
C LEU A 139 -2.85 13.73 -1.54
N ALA A 140 -2.13 13.67 -2.67
CA ALA A 140 -1.78 14.86 -3.44
C ALA A 140 -2.98 15.42 -4.22
N SER A 141 -3.72 14.55 -4.94
CA SER A 141 -4.88 14.97 -5.73
C SER A 141 -6.21 14.91 -4.98
N CYS A 142 -6.23 14.31 -3.78
CA CYS A 142 -7.45 14.03 -3.01
C CYS A 142 -8.45 13.14 -3.76
N ARG A 143 -7.96 12.22 -4.59
CA ARG A 143 -8.79 11.30 -5.41
C ARG A 143 -8.54 9.86 -5.05
N ILE A 144 -9.52 9.02 -5.32
CA ILE A 144 -9.38 7.55 -5.22
C ILE A 144 -9.02 7.02 -6.61
N LEU A 145 -8.00 6.17 -6.67
CA LEU A 145 -7.47 5.58 -7.89
C LEU A 145 -7.42 4.05 -7.75
N HIS A 146 -7.61 3.34 -8.86
CA HIS A 146 -7.30 1.92 -8.94
C HIS A 146 -6.74 1.57 -10.32
N VAL A 147 -6.12 0.40 -10.44
CA VAL A 147 -5.57 -0.08 -11.73
C VAL A 147 -6.70 -0.55 -12.64
N ASP A 148 -6.66 -0.16 -13.91
CA ASP A 148 -7.52 -0.75 -14.95
C ASP A 148 -7.06 -2.16 -15.31
N LEU A 149 -7.62 -3.15 -14.60
CA LEU A 149 -7.31 -4.57 -14.83
C LEU A 149 -7.96 -5.14 -16.11
N ASN A 150 -8.87 -4.42 -16.75
CA ASN A 150 -9.41 -4.82 -18.05
C ASN A 150 -8.40 -4.52 -19.17
N GLN A 151 -7.75 -3.35 -19.09
CA GLN A 151 -6.78 -2.93 -20.10
C GLN A 151 -5.34 -3.41 -19.82
N ARG A 152 -4.94 -3.55 -18.55
CA ARG A 152 -3.60 -4.00 -18.12
C ARG A 152 -2.44 -3.27 -18.80
N ASN A 153 -2.66 -2.00 -19.17
CA ASN A 153 -1.74 -1.18 -19.96
C ASN A 153 -1.14 -0.02 -19.17
N GLY A 154 -1.24 -0.07 -17.84
CA GLY A 154 -0.79 0.98 -16.94
C GLY A 154 -1.66 2.23 -16.96
N SER A 155 -2.96 2.06 -17.16
CA SER A 155 -3.96 3.10 -16.92
C SER A 155 -4.49 2.98 -15.49
N LEU A 156 -4.71 4.13 -14.86
CA LEU A 156 -5.42 4.23 -13.59
C LEU A 156 -6.81 4.83 -13.84
N LEU A 157 -7.82 4.31 -13.15
CA LEU A 157 -9.18 4.81 -13.20
C LEU A 157 -9.53 5.54 -11.90
N PHE A 158 -10.41 6.53 -11.97
CA PHE A 158 -10.96 7.20 -10.80
C PHE A 158 -12.02 6.34 -10.11
N GLY A 159 -12.06 6.41 -8.79
CA GLY A 159 -13.00 5.67 -7.96
C GLY A 159 -12.50 4.29 -7.58
N LEU A 160 -13.44 3.46 -7.12
CA LEU A 160 -13.17 2.12 -6.61
C LEU A 160 -13.23 1.08 -7.74
N GLY A 161 -12.29 0.13 -7.71
CA GLY A 161 -12.31 -1.06 -8.55
C GLY A 161 -12.81 -2.28 -7.78
N ASN A 162 -13.24 -3.32 -8.48
CA ASN A 162 -13.54 -4.60 -7.84
C ASN A 162 -12.28 -5.21 -7.25
N ALA A 163 -12.40 -5.94 -6.13
CA ALA A 163 -11.31 -6.73 -5.59
C ALA A 163 -10.75 -7.67 -6.69
N PRO A 164 -9.43 -7.70 -6.89
CA PRO A 164 -8.83 -8.54 -7.91
C PRO A 164 -8.87 -10.02 -7.52
N HIS A 165 -8.53 -10.91 -8.46
CA HIS A 165 -8.12 -12.26 -8.11
C HIS A 165 -6.62 -12.29 -7.77
N VAL A 166 -6.16 -13.34 -7.05
CA VAL A 166 -4.74 -13.51 -6.69
C VAL A 166 -3.81 -13.48 -7.89
N VAL A 167 -4.27 -14.01 -9.04
CA VAL A 167 -3.52 -14.05 -10.30
C VAL A 167 -3.26 -12.66 -10.86
N ASP A 168 -4.10 -11.68 -10.52
CA ASP A 168 -4.01 -10.31 -11.04
C ASP A 168 -3.06 -9.43 -10.22
N LEU A 169 -2.50 -9.89 -9.10
CA LEU A 169 -1.60 -9.07 -8.27
C LEU A 169 -0.32 -8.65 -9.02
N ASN A 170 0.19 -9.53 -9.89
CA ASN A 170 1.29 -9.19 -10.79
C ASN A 170 0.86 -8.14 -11.84
N ASP A 171 -0.39 -8.21 -12.33
CA ASP A 171 -0.93 -7.24 -13.29
C ASP A 171 -1.16 -5.87 -12.66
N VAL A 172 -1.59 -5.82 -11.38
CA VAL A 172 -1.64 -4.60 -10.58
C VAL A 172 -0.24 -3.97 -10.48
N ALA A 173 0.76 -4.77 -10.10
CA ALA A 173 2.15 -4.31 -9.99
C ALA A 173 2.70 -3.79 -11.34
N MET A 174 2.50 -4.57 -12.41
CA MET A 174 2.95 -4.23 -13.76
C MET A 174 2.28 -2.96 -14.28
N SER A 175 0.97 -2.83 -14.12
CA SER A 175 0.23 -1.66 -14.57
C SER A 175 0.69 -0.40 -13.87
N LEU A 176 0.87 -0.43 -12.55
CA LEU A 176 1.36 0.74 -11.85
C LEU A 176 2.81 1.08 -12.20
N PHE A 177 3.68 0.08 -12.36
CA PHE A 177 5.04 0.33 -12.85
C PHE A 177 5.04 1.02 -14.22
N GLN A 178 4.19 0.56 -15.15
CA GLN A 178 4.03 1.20 -16.47
C GLN A 178 3.49 2.64 -16.35
N TYR A 179 2.53 2.88 -15.45
CA TYR A 179 2.01 4.21 -15.17
C TYR A 179 3.11 5.16 -14.67
N LEU A 180 3.90 4.74 -13.68
CA LEU A 180 5.03 5.53 -13.14
C LEU A 180 6.11 5.78 -14.19
N LYS A 181 6.36 4.83 -15.10
CA LYS A 181 7.28 5.02 -16.23
C LYS A 181 6.74 6.07 -17.21
N LYS A 182 5.43 6.05 -17.50
CA LYS A 182 4.79 7.08 -18.33
C LYS A 182 4.84 8.44 -17.65
N MET A 183 4.55 8.54 -16.35
CA MET A 183 4.68 9.81 -15.62
C MET A 183 6.09 10.35 -15.70
N ASN A 184 7.14 9.57 -15.41
CA ASN A 184 8.52 10.06 -15.55
C ASN A 184 8.86 10.53 -16.99
N ASN A 185 8.22 9.96 -18.02
CA ASN A 185 8.35 10.41 -19.41
C ASN A 185 7.46 11.61 -19.77
N PHE A 186 6.42 11.90 -18.98
CA PHE A 186 5.43 12.99 -19.15
C PHE A 186 5.55 14.10 -18.07
N ASP A 187 6.43 13.97 -17.08
CA ASP A 187 6.51 14.79 -15.86
C ASP A 187 7.24 16.12 -16.07
N ALA A 188 6.62 16.98 -16.86
CA ALA A 188 6.72 18.43 -16.66
C ALA A 188 5.35 19.11 -16.52
N ALA A 189 4.22 18.43 -16.77
CA ALA A 189 2.98 19.15 -17.04
C ALA A 189 1.86 19.10 -15.99
N GLN A 190 1.70 18.08 -15.12
CA GLN A 190 0.40 17.97 -14.41
C GLN A 190 0.32 17.55 -12.93
N PHE A 191 1.42 17.36 -12.18
CA PHE A 191 1.30 17.13 -10.72
C PHE A 191 2.28 17.92 -9.83
N THR A 192 3.01 18.90 -10.39
CA THR A 192 3.84 19.82 -9.59
C THR A 192 3.08 21.09 -9.21
N THR A 193 2.10 20.98 -8.31
CA THR A 193 1.80 22.11 -7.44
C THR A 193 2.93 22.20 -6.41
N ARG A 194 3.81 23.18 -6.62
CA ARG A 194 4.81 23.64 -5.65
C ARG A 194 4.16 23.76 -4.25
N GLY A 195 4.50 22.82 -3.38
CA GLY A 195 4.23 22.89 -1.96
C GLY A 195 5.48 22.45 -1.20
N HIS A 196 6.55 23.28 -1.25
CA HIS A 196 7.63 23.19 -0.27
C HIS A 196 7.00 23.37 1.12
N ASN A 197 6.73 22.26 1.81
CA ASN A 197 6.02 22.27 3.07
C ASN A 197 7.04 22.53 4.20
N HIS A 198 7.53 23.78 4.26
CA HIS A 198 8.49 24.27 5.26
C HIS A 198 7.99 24.06 6.71
N ARG A 199 6.68 23.81 6.89
CA ARG A 199 6.02 23.53 8.16
C ARG A 199 6.30 22.14 8.76
N ALA A 200 6.60 21.13 7.95
CA ALA A 200 6.84 19.76 8.45
C ALA A 200 8.19 19.66 9.20
N GLU A 201 9.22 20.36 8.72
CA GLU A 201 10.51 20.45 9.43
C GLU A 201 10.42 21.25 10.73
N THR A 202 9.52 22.23 10.82
CA THR A 202 9.33 23.05 12.03
C THR A 202 8.69 22.25 13.15
N ALA A 203 7.71 21.40 12.83
CA ALA A 203 7.03 20.56 13.82
C ALA A 203 7.96 19.51 14.42
N TRP A 204 8.86 18.91 13.62
CA TRP A 204 9.84 17.95 14.12
C TRP A 204 10.90 18.60 15.02
N LYS A 205 11.37 19.81 14.67
CA LYS A 205 12.33 20.57 15.52
C LYS A 205 11.74 21.00 16.86
N LEU A 206 10.46 21.39 16.89
CA LEU A 206 9.76 21.76 18.13
C LEU A 206 9.52 20.57 19.07
N LEU A 207 9.40 19.34 18.52
CA LEU A 207 9.20 18.13 19.31
C LEU A 207 10.50 17.43 19.73
N SER A 208 11.63 17.76 19.09
CA SER A 208 12.95 17.16 19.38
C SER A 208 13.85 18.04 20.25
N MET A 209 13.52 19.32 20.44
CA MET A 209 14.12 20.16 21.48
C MET A 209 13.32 20.02 22.77
N GLY A 210 13.63 18.97 23.52
CA GLY A 210 13.15 18.80 24.88
C GLY A 210 13.53 20.02 25.74
N ASP A 211 12.55 20.44 26.53
CA ASP A 211 12.60 21.50 27.51
C ASP A 211 13.86 21.35 28.41
N THR A 212 14.87 22.18 28.14
CA THR A 212 16.02 22.39 29.04
C THR A 212 15.91 23.78 29.63
N SER A 213 14.81 24.02 30.37
CA SER A 213 14.70 25.21 31.20
C SER A 213 13.95 24.93 32.51
N SER A 214 14.59 24.22 33.44
CA SER A 214 14.43 24.54 34.86
C SER A 214 15.52 23.89 35.73
N THR A 215 15.92 24.67 36.75
CA THR A 215 16.74 24.35 37.94
C THR A 215 18.25 24.63 37.89
N SER A 216 18.60 25.91 38.08
CA SER A 216 19.22 26.41 39.32
C SER A 216 19.14 27.93 39.39
#